data_AF-A0AAV4ESM4-F1
#
_entry.id   AF-A0AAV4ESM4-F1
#
_cell.length_a   1.000
_cell.length_b   1.000
_cell.length_c   1.000
_cell.angle_alpha   90.00
_cell.angle_beta   90.00
_cell.angle_gamma   90.00
#
_symmetry.space_group_name_H-M   'P 1'
#
loop_
_entity.id
_entity.type
_entity.pdbx_description
1 polymer ?
#
loop_
_entity_poly.entity_id
_entity_poly.type
_entity_poly.pdbx_seq_one_letter_code
_entity_poly.pdbx_strand_id
1 'polypeptide(L)'
;ENFEGGKWKFECQHGPKECEGNVLEVCIIHYYPEITKQLEIISCVEKDFYATEGQDWQATLKRCSSTGVDIEKVSACAKGSEGNKLQHQAALYTGPHKWVPWALLDGVSSNLLGRRVTVNDPWC
;
A
#
# COMPACT_ATOMS: atom_id res chain seq x y z
N GLU A 1 11.36 8.33 -7.31
CA GLU A 1 11.66 8.98 -6.01
C GLU A 1 12.95 9.77 -6.14
N ASN A 2 13.12 10.79 -5.30
CA ASN A 2 14.32 11.62 -5.21
C ASN A 2 14.59 11.97 -3.74
N PHE A 3 15.86 11.97 -3.34
CA PHE A 3 16.24 12.31 -1.96
C PHE A 3 16.55 13.80 -1.84
N GLU A 4 15.77 14.54 -1.07
CA GLU A 4 15.90 15.98 -0.91
C GLU A 4 15.65 16.41 0.53
N GLY A 5 16.53 17.27 1.08
CA GLY A 5 16.34 17.83 2.43
C GLY A 5 16.25 16.78 3.55
N GLY A 6 16.88 15.62 3.38
CA GLY A 6 16.86 14.54 4.36
C GLY A 6 15.64 13.61 4.30
N LYS A 7 14.81 13.72 3.25
CA LYS A 7 13.61 12.91 3.06
C LYS A 7 13.48 12.43 1.60
N TRP A 8 12.95 11.23 1.40
CA TRP A 8 12.56 10.76 0.07
C TRP A 8 11.26 11.44 -0.38
N LYS A 9 11.25 11.99 -1.57
CA LYS A 9 10.04 12.50 -2.25
C LYS A 9 9.58 11.46 -3.26
N PHE A 10 8.28 11.20 -3.25
CA PHE A 10 7.63 10.23 -4.12
C PHE A 10 6.74 10.96 -5.13
N GLU A 11 6.80 10.53 -6.37
CA GLU A 11 5.91 10.94 -7.44
C GLU A 11 5.17 9.69 -7.92
N CYS A 12 3.85 9.76 -7.96
CA CYS A 12 2.98 8.62 -8.27
C CYS A 12 2.03 9.01 -9.42
N GLN A 13 1.58 8.03 -10.21
CA GLN A 13 0.86 8.24 -11.46
C GLN A 13 -0.50 8.90 -11.26
N HIS A 14 -1.14 8.63 -10.13
CA HIS A 14 -2.44 9.15 -9.72
C HIS A 14 -2.30 10.31 -8.70
N GLY A 15 -1.11 10.92 -8.64
CA GLY A 15 -0.86 12.14 -7.86
C GLY A 15 -0.56 11.90 -6.38
N PRO A 16 -0.56 12.96 -5.55
CA PRO A 16 -0.05 12.91 -4.18
C PRO A 16 -0.81 11.95 -3.26
N LYS A 17 -2.13 11.79 -3.45
CA LYS A 17 -2.94 10.91 -2.61
C LYS A 17 -2.57 9.44 -2.75
N GLU A 18 -2.19 9.00 -3.96
CA GLU A 18 -1.65 7.66 -4.19
C GLU A 18 -0.33 7.47 -3.45
N CYS A 19 0.57 8.47 -3.48
CA CYS A 19 1.80 8.38 -2.71
C CYS A 19 1.55 8.33 -1.20
N GLU A 20 0.57 9.08 -0.69
CA GLU A 20 0.16 9.01 0.72
C GLU A 20 -0.42 7.63 1.07
N GLY A 21 -1.24 7.05 0.19
CA GLY A 21 -1.79 5.70 0.32
C GLY A 21 -0.71 4.62 0.33
N ASN A 22 0.23 4.67 -0.61
CA ASN A 22 1.36 3.74 -0.66
C ASN A 22 2.16 3.77 0.66
N VAL A 23 2.42 4.97 1.20
CA VAL A 23 3.11 5.12 2.50
C VAL A 23 2.26 4.56 3.65
N LEU A 24 0.93 4.77 3.63
CA LEU A 24 -0.01 4.20 4.60
C LEU A 24 0.03 2.67 4.58
N GLU A 25 0.00 2.07 3.39
CA GLU A 25 0.00 0.63 3.18
C GLU A 25 1.30 -0.03 3.63
N VAL A 26 2.47 0.54 3.30
CA VAL A 26 3.74 -0.01 3.81
C VAL A 26 3.84 0.10 5.33
N CYS A 27 3.22 1.09 5.97
CA CYS A 27 3.09 1.17 7.42
C CYS A 27 2.16 0.07 7.98
N ILE A 28 1.06 -0.26 7.30
CA ILE A 28 0.18 -1.37 7.66
C ILE A 28 0.95 -2.69 7.56
N ILE A 29 1.62 -2.96 6.43
CA ILE A 29 2.46 -4.15 6.23
C ILE A 29 3.52 -4.27 7.33
N HIS A 30 4.17 -3.16 7.68
CA HIS A 30 5.20 -3.14 8.73
C HIS A 30 4.66 -3.52 10.11
N TYR A 31 3.50 -3.00 10.51
CA TYR A 31 2.95 -3.26 11.85
C TYR A 31 2.08 -4.51 11.96
N TYR A 32 1.62 -5.06 10.83
CA TYR A 32 0.80 -6.26 10.75
C TYR A 32 1.46 -7.31 9.85
N PRO A 33 2.61 -7.90 10.25
CA PRO A 33 3.38 -8.82 9.40
C PRO A 33 2.67 -10.15 9.10
N GLU A 34 1.59 -10.45 9.81
CA GLU A 34 0.76 -11.62 9.57
C GLU A 34 -0.07 -11.40 8.29
N ILE A 35 0.19 -12.20 7.25
CA ILE A 35 -0.31 -11.96 5.88
C ILE A 35 -1.83 -11.81 5.85
N THR A 36 -2.54 -12.64 6.60
CA THR A 36 -3.99 -12.66 6.61
C THR A 36 -4.53 -11.39 7.27
N LYS A 37 -3.88 -10.89 8.33
CA LYS A 37 -4.22 -9.63 8.96
C LYS A 37 -3.94 -8.40 8.11
N GLN A 38 -2.75 -8.29 7.50
CA GLN A 38 -2.46 -7.14 6.63
C GLN A 38 -3.43 -7.07 5.45
N LEU A 39 -3.77 -8.21 4.84
CA LEU A 39 -4.67 -8.25 3.70
C LEU A 39 -6.10 -7.86 4.10
N GLU A 40 -6.58 -8.28 5.27
CA GLU A 40 -7.86 -7.85 5.81
C GLU A 40 -7.94 -6.31 5.93
N ILE A 41 -6.89 -5.69 6.49
CA ILE A 41 -6.83 -4.24 6.68
C ILE A 41 -6.72 -3.51 5.34
N ILE A 42 -5.77 -3.91 4.48
CA ILE A 42 -5.51 -3.27 3.18
C ILE A 42 -6.73 -3.39 2.27
N SER A 43 -7.37 -4.55 2.20
CA SER A 43 -8.59 -4.76 1.40
C SER A 43 -9.72 -3.79 1.82
N CYS A 44 -9.93 -3.61 3.13
CA CYS A 44 -10.88 -2.61 3.62
C CYS A 44 -10.50 -1.19 3.19
N VAL A 45 -9.23 -0.82 3.39
CA VAL A 45 -8.72 0.54 3.09
C VAL A 45 -8.86 0.88 1.61
N GLU A 46 -8.42 -0.01 0.73
CA GLU A 46 -8.46 0.17 -0.73
C GLU A 46 -9.90 0.28 -1.23
N LYS A 47 -10.78 -0.61 -0.76
CA LYS A 47 -12.21 -0.61 -1.13
C LYS A 47 -12.91 0.67 -0.69
N ASP A 48 -12.69 1.08 0.55
CA ASP A 48 -13.30 2.28 1.11
C ASP A 48 -12.76 3.55 0.44
N PHE A 49 -11.45 3.63 0.20
CA PHE A 49 -10.85 4.77 -0.48
C PHE A 49 -11.36 4.90 -1.91
N TYR A 50 -11.47 3.78 -2.64
CA TYR A 50 -12.09 3.76 -3.96
C TYR A 50 -13.57 4.20 -3.92
N ALA A 51 -14.37 3.64 -3.01
CA ALA A 51 -15.79 3.94 -2.89
C ALA A 51 -16.09 5.40 -2.47
N THR A 52 -15.11 6.06 -1.83
CA THR A 52 -15.20 7.46 -1.44
C THR A 52 -14.46 8.40 -2.39
N GLU A 53 -14.10 7.94 -3.59
CA GLU A 53 -13.40 8.72 -4.62
C GLU A 53 -12.09 9.36 -4.10
N GLY A 54 -11.41 8.63 -3.23
CA GLY A 54 -10.13 9.00 -2.66
C GLY A 54 -10.20 10.23 -1.76
N GLN A 55 -11.23 10.35 -0.92
CA GLN A 55 -11.44 11.53 -0.05
C GLN A 55 -10.31 11.77 0.95
N ASP A 56 -10.20 10.95 1.99
CA ASP A 56 -9.30 11.18 3.14
C ASP A 56 -8.88 9.85 3.81
N TRP A 57 -7.57 9.64 3.94
CA TRP A 57 -6.99 8.42 4.51
C TRP A 57 -7.33 8.20 5.98
N GLN A 58 -7.45 9.27 6.76
CA GLN A 58 -7.76 9.15 8.19
C GLN A 58 -9.22 8.76 8.42
N ALA A 59 -10.15 9.26 7.60
CA ALA A 59 -11.53 8.84 7.57
C ALA A 59 -11.66 7.38 7.09
N THR A 60 -10.89 6.98 6.08
CA THR A 60 -10.81 5.58 5.63
C THR A 60 -10.37 4.63 6.73
N LEU A 61 -9.26 4.93 7.43
CA LEU A 61 -8.81 4.13 8.57
C LEU A 61 -9.88 4.02 9.69
N LYS A 62 -10.62 5.10 9.96
CA LYS A 62 -11.72 5.08 10.94
C LYS A 62 -12.85 4.14 10.51
N ARG A 63 -13.26 4.18 9.24
CA ARG A 63 -14.28 3.28 8.70
C ARG A 63 -13.83 1.82 8.71
N CYS A 64 -12.53 1.59 8.55
CA CYS A 64 -11.91 0.27 8.66
C CYS A 64 -11.52 -0.16 10.08
N SER A 65 -11.92 0.57 11.13
CA SER A 65 -11.54 0.26 12.52
C SER A 65 -11.94 -1.12 13.02
N SER A 66 -12.99 -1.74 12.46
CA SER A 66 -13.41 -3.11 12.78
C SER A 66 -12.36 -4.17 12.44
N THR A 67 -11.44 -3.86 11.52
CA THR A 67 -10.28 -4.71 11.20
C THR A 67 -9.24 -4.69 12.32
N GLY A 68 -9.42 -3.94 13.42
CA GLY A 68 -8.43 -3.87 14.51
C GLY A 68 -7.16 -3.11 14.14
N VAL A 69 -7.21 -2.28 13.08
CA VAL A 69 -6.12 -1.36 12.74
C VAL A 69 -5.95 -0.30 13.83
N ASP A 70 -4.71 -0.10 14.26
CA ASP A 70 -4.31 0.96 15.19
C ASP A 70 -4.13 2.25 14.38
N ILE A 71 -5.21 3.03 14.33
CA ILE A 71 -5.32 4.24 13.51
C ILE A 71 -4.22 5.23 13.87
N GLU A 72 -3.92 5.40 15.16
CA GLU A 72 -2.94 6.37 15.62
C GLU A 72 -1.53 5.95 15.22
N LYS A 73 -1.19 4.68 15.47
CA LYS A 73 0.11 4.12 15.14
C LYS A 73 0.38 4.16 13.63
N VAL A 74 -0.57 3.73 12.81
CA VAL A 74 -0.44 3.75 11.34
C VAL A 74 -0.38 5.18 10.82
N SER A 75 -1.24 6.08 11.31
CA SER A 75 -1.23 7.50 10.88
C SER A 75 0.07 8.20 11.25
N ALA A 76 0.63 7.91 12.42
CA ALA A 76 1.91 8.48 12.87
C ALA A 76 3.07 7.99 11.99
N CYS A 77 3.11 6.69 11.68
CA CYS A 77 4.10 6.13 10.75
C CYS A 77 4.00 6.79 9.38
N ALA A 78 2.77 6.90 8.82
CA ALA A 78 2.57 7.39 7.47
C ALA A 78 2.95 8.88 7.30
N LYS A 79 2.75 9.68 8.35
CA LYS A 79 3.14 11.10 8.39
C LYS A 79 4.62 11.30 8.77
N GLY A 80 5.26 10.27 9.33
CA GLY A 80 6.58 10.32 9.94
C GLY A 80 7.74 9.95 9.01
N SER A 81 8.95 9.97 9.59
CA SER A 81 10.17 9.54 8.89
C SER A 81 10.25 8.02 8.72
N GLU A 82 9.53 7.26 9.55
CA GLU A 82 9.43 5.80 9.45
C GLU A 82 8.73 5.37 8.17
N GLY A 83 7.51 5.85 7.91
CA GLY A 83 6.79 5.57 6.67
C GLY A 83 7.57 6.01 5.43
N ASN A 84 8.30 7.12 5.50
CA ASN A 84 9.16 7.55 4.40
C ASN A 84 10.29 6.55 4.09
N LYS A 85 10.93 6.00 5.12
CA LYS A 85 11.98 4.98 4.95
C LYS A 85 11.41 3.65 4.45
N LEU A 86 10.25 3.24 4.97
CA LEU A 86 9.56 2.02 4.54
C LEU A 86 9.15 2.10 3.06
N GLN A 87 8.60 3.24 2.62
CA GLN A 87 8.22 3.42 1.22
C GLN A 87 9.44 3.42 0.29
N HIS A 88 10.56 4.00 0.71
CA HIS A 88 11.81 3.90 -0.04
C HIS A 88 12.30 2.44 -0.13
N GLN A 89 12.23 1.66 0.95
CA GLN A 89 12.55 0.24 0.91
C GLN A 89 11.64 -0.54 -0.06
N ALA A 90 10.35 -0.23 -0.10
CA ALA A 90 9.41 -0.80 -1.07
C ALA A 90 9.76 -0.41 -2.52
N ALA A 91 10.20 0.84 -2.76
CA ALA A 91 10.67 1.30 -4.06
C ALA A 91 11.90 0.51 -4.55
N LEU A 92 12.85 0.24 -3.64
CA LEU A 92 14.02 -0.60 -3.96
C LEU A 92 13.64 -2.06 -4.27
N TYR A 93 12.60 -2.59 -3.62
CA TYR A 93 12.15 -3.97 -3.80
C TYR A 93 11.34 -4.19 -5.08
N THR A 94 10.52 -3.22 -5.50
CA THR A 94 9.57 -3.34 -6.61
C THR A 94 10.23 -3.67 -7.95
N GLY A 95 11.48 -3.25 -8.16
CA GLY A 95 12.23 -3.51 -9.39
C GLY A 95 11.55 -2.97 -10.67
N PRO A 96 12.18 -3.12 -11.84
CA PRO A 96 11.60 -2.68 -13.10
C PRO A 96 10.44 -3.58 -13.52
N HIS A 97 9.30 -2.97 -13.84
CA HIS A 97 8.11 -3.63 -14.38
C HIS A 97 7.47 -2.75 -15.46
N LYS A 98 6.64 -3.35 -16.30
CA LYS A 98 6.04 -2.67 -17.47
C LYS A 98 4.61 -2.17 -17.23
N TRP A 99 3.92 -2.70 -16.22
CA TRP A 99 2.57 -2.33 -15.84
C TRP A 99 2.27 -2.83 -14.42
N VAL A 100 1.23 -2.29 -13.80
CA VAL A 100 0.67 -2.77 -12.53
C VAL A 100 -0.75 -3.32 -12.75
N PRO A 101 -1.22 -4.33 -11.98
CA PRO A 101 -0.45 -5.10 -10.99
C PRO A 101 0.58 -6.05 -11.62
N TRP A 102 1.67 -6.31 -10.90
CA TRP A 102 2.78 -7.17 -11.35
C TRP A 102 3.04 -8.33 -10.38
N ALA A 103 2.30 -9.43 -10.55
CA ALA A 103 2.47 -10.63 -9.74
C ALA A 103 3.61 -11.52 -10.26
N LEU A 104 4.48 -11.95 -9.35
CA LEU A 104 5.55 -12.91 -9.62
C LEU A 104 5.18 -14.30 -9.07
N LEU A 105 5.31 -15.34 -9.89
CA LEU A 105 5.27 -16.74 -9.49
C LEU A 105 6.69 -17.29 -9.65
N ASP A 106 7.31 -17.67 -8.53
CA ASP A 106 8.71 -18.13 -8.49
C ASP A 106 9.69 -17.14 -9.17
N GLY A 107 9.46 -15.83 -8.97
CA GLY A 107 10.29 -14.76 -9.53
C GLY A 107 9.99 -14.43 -11.00
N VAL A 108 9.10 -15.16 -11.67
CA VAL A 108 8.69 -14.89 -13.06
C VAL A 108 7.31 -14.24 -13.08
N SER A 109 7.14 -13.19 -13.88
CA SER A 109 5.83 -12.55 -14.05
C SER A 109 4.78 -13.56 -14.49
N SER A 110 3.65 -13.62 -13.78
CA SER A 110 2.55 -14.53 -14.09
C SER A 110 2.05 -14.36 -15.54
N ASN A 111 2.09 -13.13 -16.04
CA ASN A 111 1.75 -12.80 -17.43
C ASN A 111 2.71 -13.46 -18.44
N LEU A 112 4.01 -13.51 -18.15
CA LEU A 112 5.00 -14.19 -19.01
C LEU A 112 4.83 -15.71 -19.00
N LEU A 113 4.27 -16.27 -17.92
CA LEU A 113 3.92 -17.68 -17.83
C LEU A 113 2.57 -18.02 -18.50
N GLY A 114 1.87 -17.03 -19.07
CA GLY A 114 0.51 -17.20 -19.58
C GLY A 114 -0.51 -17.57 -18.49
N ARG A 115 -0.17 -17.35 -17.22
CA ARG A 115 -1.02 -17.67 -16.07
C ARG A 115 -1.73 -16.41 -15.60
N ARG A 116 -3.05 -16.39 -15.71
CA ARG A 116 -3.87 -15.35 -15.09
C ARG A 116 -3.93 -15.63 -13.58
N VAL A 117 -3.43 -14.70 -12.77
CA VAL A 117 -3.70 -14.68 -11.34
C VAL A 117 -5.06 -14.02 -11.16
N THR A 118 -6.04 -14.77 -10.69
CA THR A 118 -7.34 -14.23 -10.29
C THR A 118 -7.36 -14.12 -8.78
N VAL A 119 -7.53 -12.90 -8.28
CA VAL A 119 -7.81 -12.70 -6.86
C VAL A 119 -9.32 -12.85 -6.70
N ASN A 120 -9.76 -14.00 -6.16
CA ASN A 120 -11.12 -14.16 -5.67
C ASN A 120 -11.12 -13.65 -4.23
N ASP A 121 -11.17 -12.33 -4.06
CA ASP A 121 -11.24 -11.73 -2.74
C ASP A 121 -12.72 -11.74 -2.30
N PRO A 122 -13.13 -12.53 -1.30
CA PRO A 122 -14.49 -12.45 -0.76
C PRO A 122 -14.80 -11.08 -0.13
N TRP A 123 -13.79 -10.22 0.04
CA TRP A 123 -13.90 -8.88 0.59
C TRP A 123 -13.86 -7.76 -0.47
N CYS A 124 -13.46 -8.03 -1.72
CA CYS A 124 -13.55 -7.11 -2.87
C CYS A 124 -14.66 -7.50 -3.85
#